data_AF-A0A7Y7CRP3-F1
#
_entry.id   AF-A0A7Y7CRP3-F1
#
_cell.length_a   1.000
_cell.length_b   1.000
_cell.length_c   1.000
_cell.angle_alpha   90.00
_cell.angle_beta   90.00
_cell.angle_gamma   90.00
#
_symmetry.space_group_name_H-M   'P 1'
#
loop_
_entity.id
_entity.type
_entity.pdbx_description
1 polymer ?
#
loop_
_entity_poly.entity_id
_entity_poly.type
_entity_poly.pdbx_seq_one_letter_code
_entity_poly.pdbx_strand_id
1 'polypeptide(L)'
;MLLLLFNPNNPDMHQFNDTFIDLINQLKEWDIPKFTFVKSVKLSDISNLSVREAKQFIENEGRVMFEIEHQFIKQERDSLIHFCNSFYTQLNQKYCNDGKINTTLQEMIYELNQWEIRLKRMLCILNPKFNITDGFNKTTNKSYRLLKGYWINDQNQKKRIFNKNVGISDGSIEHHFERFFKNRGYDVTIYLKLSNGFITDLVIEKDGVQEAVEFKLRNKDEFYNQFMSLEMWFRYKEIYMN
;
A
#
# COMPACT_ATOMS: atom_id res chain seq x y z
N MET A 1 -29.86 33.71 -24.35
CA MET A 1 -29.33 34.34 -23.12
C MET A 1 -30.25 33.90 -21.97
N LEU A 2 -29.92 32.81 -21.29
CA LEU A 2 -30.67 32.32 -20.13
C LEU A 2 -30.12 33.03 -18.90
N LEU A 3 -30.81 34.08 -18.45
CA LEU A 3 -30.60 34.68 -17.14
C LEU A 3 -30.97 33.62 -16.10
N LEU A 4 -29.96 33.03 -15.45
CA LEU A 4 -30.16 32.27 -14.23
C LEU A 4 -30.72 33.23 -13.18
N LEU A 5 -32.02 33.09 -12.87
CA LEU A 5 -32.68 33.77 -11.76
C LEU A 5 -32.18 33.15 -10.45
N PHE A 6 -30.97 33.52 -10.03
CA PHE A 6 -30.57 33.31 -8.64
C PHE A 6 -31.36 34.29 -7.77
N ASN A 7 -32.07 33.76 -6.77
CA ASN A 7 -32.71 34.59 -5.75
C ASN A 7 -31.60 35.35 -5.00
N PRO A 8 -31.61 36.69 -4.99
CA PRO A 8 -30.55 37.48 -4.34
C PRO A 8 -30.52 37.31 -2.81
N ASN A 9 -31.57 36.71 -2.22
CA ASN A 9 -31.57 36.32 -0.81
C ASN A 9 -30.90 34.96 -0.55
N ASN A 10 -30.46 34.24 -1.59
CA ASN A 10 -29.67 33.04 -1.40
C ASN A 10 -28.30 33.43 -0.81
N PRO A 11 -27.76 32.64 0.13
CA PRO A 11 -26.48 32.95 0.75
C PRO A 11 -25.35 32.95 -0.28
N ASP A 12 -24.52 33.98 -0.23
CA ASP A 12 -23.25 34.01 -0.96
C ASP A 12 -22.26 33.05 -0.28
N MET A 13 -21.72 32.11 -1.06
CA MET A 13 -20.62 31.27 -0.60
C MET A 13 -19.32 32.08 -0.60
N HIS A 14 -18.93 32.60 0.57
CA HIS A 14 -17.70 33.40 0.72
C HIS A 14 -16.41 32.59 0.88
N GLN A 15 -16.49 31.29 1.16
CA GLN A 15 -15.32 30.39 1.21
C GLN A 15 -15.70 29.00 0.66
N PHE A 16 -15.20 28.68 -0.53
CA PHE A 16 -15.31 27.35 -1.12
C PHE A 16 -14.11 26.53 -0.66
N ASN A 17 -14.27 25.76 0.42
CA ASN A 17 -13.29 24.73 0.78
C ASN A 17 -13.65 23.45 0.03
N ASP A 18 -13.04 23.24 -1.13
CA ASP A 18 -13.31 22.10 -1.98
C ASP A 18 -12.58 20.86 -1.47
N THR A 19 -13.26 20.12 -0.61
CA THR A 19 -12.71 18.90 0.00
C THR A 19 -12.26 17.84 -1.02
N PHE A 20 -12.81 17.84 -2.24
CA PHE A 20 -12.41 16.89 -3.29
C PHE A 20 -11.08 17.31 -3.92
N ILE A 21 -10.93 18.60 -4.23
CA ILE A 21 -9.67 19.16 -4.73
C ILE A 21 -8.58 19.12 -3.65
N ASP A 22 -8.91 19.38 -2.39
CA ASP A 22 -7.99 19.24 -1.25
C ASP A 22 -7.44 17.82 -1.15
N LEU A 23 -8.28 16.82 -1.35
CA LEU A 23 -7.86 15.41 -1.34
C LEU A 23 -6.92 15.09 -2.50
N ILE A 24 -7.17 15.62 -3.69
CA ILE A 24 -6.27 15.50 -4.85
C ILE A 24 -4.92 16.16 -4.53
N ASN A 25 -4.92 17.33 -3.92
CA ASN A 25 -3.70 18.05 -3.57
C ASN A 25 -2.90 17.31 -2.50
N GLN A 26 -3.55 16.76 -1.47
CA GLN A 26 -2.88 15.91 -0.49
C GLN A 26 -2.16 14.74 -1.17
N LEU A 27 -2.80 14.03 -2.10
CA LEU A 27 -2.15 12.92 -2.81
C LEU A 27 -0.91 13.35 -3.62
N LYS A 28 -0.89 14.57 -4.16
CA LYS A 28 0.28 15.12 -4.86
C LYS A 28 1.45 15.40 -3.90
N GLU A 29 1.15 15.81 -2.68
CA GLU A 29 2.13 16.16 -1.65
C GLU A 29 2.77 14.92 -1.02
N TRP A 30 2.06 13.79 -0.97
CA TRP A 30 2.60 12.56 -0.38
C TRP A 30 3.58 11.84 -1.30
N ASP A 31 4.73 11.50 -0.73
CA ASP A 31 5.72 10.63 -1.34
C ASP A 31 5.17 9.21 -1.58
N ILE A 32 5.70 8.55 -2.61
CA ILE A 32 5.41 7.14 -2.83
C ILE A 32 6.20 6.30 -1.81
N PRO A 33 5.55 5.40 -1.06
CA PRO A 33 6.23 4.54 -0.10
C PRO A 33 7.31 3.71 -0.80
N LYS A 34 8.51 3.69 -0.23
CA LYS A 34 9.60 2.81 -0.64
C LYS A 34 9.59 1.58 0.25
N PHE A 35 9.88 0.40 -0.30
CA PHE A 35 9.82 -0.86 0.44
C PHE A 35 11.22 -1.46 0.59
N THR A 36 12.09 -0.77 1.31
CA THR A 36 13.51 -1.12 1.45
C THR A 36 13.79 -2.12 2.57
N PHE A 37 12.77 -2.48 3.35
CA PHE A 37 12.90 -3.41 4.48
C PHE A 37 13.18 -4.86 4.08
N VAL A 38 13.21 -5.20 2.78
CA VAL A 38 13.51 -6.56 2.32
C VAL A 38 14.34 -6.55 1.04
N LYS A 39 15.38 -7.38 1.02
CA LYS A 39 16.22 -7.61 -0.16
C LYS A 39 16.26 -9.09 -0.51
N SER A 40 16.55 -9.36 -1.79
CA SER A 40 16.72 -10.70 -2.33
C SER A 40 18.00 -10.80 -3.16
N VAL A 41 18.64 -11.97 -3.14
CA VAL A 41 19.76 -12.35 -4.00
C VAL A 41 19.60 -13.81 -4.41
N LYS A 42 20.16 -14.22 -5.55
CA LYS A 42 20.17 -15.66 -5.89
C LYS A 42 20.98 -16.44 -4.86
N LEU A 43 20.49 -17.60 -4.49
CA LEU A 43 21.14 -18.44 -3.48
C LEU A 43 22.56 -18.86 -3.91
N SER A 44 22.74 -19.11 -5.21
CA SER A 44 24.03 -19.46 -5.82
C SER A 44 25.12 -18.42 -5.59
N ASP A 45 24.75 -17.14 -5.56
CA ASP A 45 25.69 -16.03 -5.55
C ASP A 45 26.33 -15.83 -4.18
N ILE A 46 25.65 -16.29 -3.12
CA ILE A 46 26.13 -16.19 -1.75
C ILE A 46 26.65 -17.50 -1.16
N SER A 47 26.36 -18.65 -1.79
CA SER A 47 26.66 -19.98 -1.23
C SER A 47 28.16 -20.27 -1.08
N ASN A 48 29.00 -19.68 -1.94
CA ASN A 48 30.46 -19.88 -1.92
C ASN A 48 31.22 -18.76 -1.20
N LEU A 49 30.52 -17.74 -0.70
CA LEU A 49 31.12 -16.62 0.04
C LEU A 49 31.31 -17.00 1.51
N SER A 50 32.22 -16.35 2.23
CA SER A 50 32.19 -16.40 3.69
C SER A 50 30.94 -15.71 4.24
N VAL A 51 30.57 -15.99 5.49
CA VAL A 51 29.43 -15.32 6.17
C VAL A 51 29.52 -13.79 6.09
N ARG A 52 30.73 -13.23 6.22
CA ARG A 52 30.96 -11.78 6.15
C ARG A 52 30.73 -11.25 4.74
N GLU A 53 31.29 -11.93 3.74
CA GLU A 53 31.14 -11.56 2.34
C GLU A 53 29.70 -11.70 1.88
N ALA A 54 28.98 -12.75 2.27
CA ALA A 54 27.56 -12.92 1.97
C ALA A 54 26.71 -11.75 2.49
N LYS A 55 26.94 -11.31 3.74
CA LYS A 55 26.25 -10.15 4.31
C LYS A 55 26.53 -8.86 3.54
N GLN A 56 27.79 -8.64 3.16
CA GLN A 56 28.20 -7.46 2.39
C GLN A 56 27.63 -7.50 0.97
N PHE A 57 27.62 -8.67 0.35
CA PHE A 57 27.04 -8.89 -0.98
C PHE A 57 25.54 -8.59 -0.98
N ILE A 58 24.76 -9.12 -0.04
CA ILE A 58 23.32 -8.83 0.09
C ILE A 58 23.07 -7.32 0.28
N GLU A 59 23.94 -6.64 1.02
CA GLU A 59 23.79 -5.20 1.23
C GLU A 59 24.02 -4.39 -0.05
N ASN A 60 25.04 -4.75 -0.82
CA ASN A 60 25.47 -4.00 -2.01
C ASN A 60 24.69 -4.39 -3.28
N GLU A 61 24.52 -5.69 -3.51
CA GLU A 61 23.97 -6.27 -4.74
C GLU A 61 22.53 -6.77 -4.57
N GLY A 62 21.99 -6.77 -3.34
CA GLY A 62 20.65 -7.25 -3.06
C GLY A 62 19.56 -6.41 -3.72
N ARG A 63 18.67 -7.09 -4.46
CA ARG A 63 17.52 -6.49 -5.13
C ARG A 63 16.38 -6.25 -4.13
N VAL A 64 15.83 -5.05 -4.14
CA VAL A 64 14.61 -4.71 -3.39
C VAL A 64 13.42 -5.47 -3.99
N MET A 65 12.73 -6.27 -3.17
CA MET A 65 11.65 -7.18 -3.63
C MET A 65 10.46 -6.44 -4.24
N PHE A 66 10.04 -5.34 -3.62
CA PHE A 66 8.76 -4.68 -3.94
C PHE A 66 8.94 -3.40 -4.75
N GLU A 67 10.00 -3.33 -5.56
CA GLU A 67 10.26 -2.19 -6.45
C GLU A 67 9.14 -2.05 -7.52
N ILE A 68 8.59 -3.18 -7.98
CA ILE A 68 7.48 -3.20 -8.93
C ILE A 68 6.22 -2.61 -8.27
N GLU A 69 5.91 -3.00 -7.03
CA GLU A 69 4.80 -2.41 -6.27
C GLU A 69 4.98 -0.90 -6.09
N HIS A 70 6.19 -0.43 -5.79
CA HIS A 70 6.48 1.01 -5.71
C HIS A 70 6.11 1.73 -7.01
N GLN A 71 6.52 1.18 -8.16
CA GLN A 71 6.21 1.73 -9.48
C GLN A 71 4.71 1.72 -9.78
N PHE A 72 4.01 0.63 -9.48
CA PHE A 72 2.57 0.54 -9.72
C PHE A 72 1.77 1.48 -8.82
N ILE A 73 2.14 1.64 -7.55
CA ILE A 73 1.52 2.62 -6.64
C ILE A 73 1.68 4.03 -7.22
N LYS A 74 2.86 4.37 -7.73
CA LYS A 74 3.12 5.67 -8.37
C LYS A 74 2.24 5.88 -9.60
N GLN A 75 2.24 4.92 -10.53
CA GLN A 75 1.46 5.00 -11.76
C GLN A 75 -0.03 5.12 -11.48
N GLU A 76 -0.55 4.33 -10.54
CA GLU A 76 -1.95 4.36 -10.13
C GLU A 76 -2.32 5.71 -9.49
N ARG A 77 -1.49 6.22 -8.57
CA ARG A 77 -1.70 7.54 -7.96
C ARG A 77 -1.78 8.63 -9.01
N ASP A 78 -0.80 8.69 -9.91
CA ASP A 78 -0.69 9.75 -10.90
C ASP A 78 -1.86 9.69 -11.90
N SER A 79 -2.23 8.48 -12.32
CA SER A 79 -3.38 8.24 -13.20
C SER A 79 -4.69 8.64 -12.52
N LEU A 80 -4.87 8.28 -11.24
CA LEU A 80 -6.06 8.60 -10.47
C LEU A 80 -6.19 10.11 -10.22
N ILE A 81 -5.10 10.79 -9.88
CA ILE A 81 -5.06 12.25 -9.74
C ILE A 81 -5.46 12.92 -11.05
N HIS A 82 -4.85 12.50 -12.17
CA HIS A 82 -5.14 13.08 -13.48
C HIS A 82 -6.61 12.90 -13.86
N PHE A 83 -7.10 11.66 -13.73
CA PHE A 83 -8.49 11.32 -14.02
C PHE A 83 -9.47 12.12 -13.15
N CYS A 84 -9.31 12.11 -11.82
CA CYS A 84 -10.23 12.78 -10.91
C CYS A 84 -10.22 14.30 -11.08
N ASN A 85 -9.05 14.90 -11.35
CA ASN A 85 -8.95 16.33 -11.64
C ASN A 85 -9.70 16.68 -12.93
N SER A 86 -9.53 15.87 -13.99
CA SER A 86 -10.26 16.05 -15.25
C SER A 86 -11.76 15.85 -15.07
N PHE A 87 -12.16 14.80 -14.35
CA PHE A 87 -13.56 14.48 -14.04
C PHE A 87 -14.27 15.63 -13.32
N TYR A 88 -13.59 16.26 -12.36
CA TYR A 88 -14.20 17.29 -11.51
C TYR A 88 -14.25 18.66 -12.18
N THR A 89 -13.25 19.00 -13.01
CA THR A 89 -13.10 20.35 -13.57
C THR A 89 -13.59 20.49 -15.01
N GLN A 90 -13.72 19.38 -15.75
CA GLN A 90 -14.12 19.39 -17.15
C GLN A 90 -15.54 18.86 -17.32
N LEU A 91 -16.23 19.38 -18.34
CA LEU A 91 -17.56 18.93 -18.70
C LEU A 91 -17.46 17.52 -19.27
N ASN A 92 -17.88 16.52 -18.50
CA ASN A 92 -17.80 15.13 -18.91
C ASN A 92 -18.84 14.86 -20.01
N GLN A 93 -18.36 14.52 -21.21
CA GLN A 93 -19.21 14.22 -22.36
C GLN A 93 -20.18 13.05 -22.09
N LYS A 94 -19.83 12.12 -21.18
CA LYS A 94 -20.76 11.05 -20.73
C LYS A 94 -22.07 11.61 -20.20
N TYR A 95 -22.02 12.77 -19.54
CA TYR A 95 -23.18 13.42 -18.93
C TYR A 95 -23.91 14.36 -19.89
N CYS A 96 -23.36 14.62 -21.07
CA CYS A 96 -23.88 15.60 -22.00
C CYS A 96 -23.85 15.05 -23.43
N ASN A 97 -25.01 14.59 -23.91
CA ASN A 97 -25.19 14.18 -25.30
C ASN A 97 -25.94 15.29 -26.05
N ASP A 98 -25.41 15.74 -27.19
CA ASP A 98 -26.00 16.78 -28.03
C ASP A 98 -26.33 18.09 -27.28
N GLY A 99 -25.49 18.48 -26.32
CA GLY A 99 -25.69 19.67 -25.49
C GLY A 99 -26.78 19.52 -24.42
N LYS A 100 -27.33 18.31 -24.23
CA LYS A 100 -28.33 18.01 -23.20
C LYS A 100 -27.72 17.15 -22.11
N ILE A 101 -27.88 17.60 -20.87
CA ILE A 101 -27.51 16.81 -19.70
C ILE A 101 -28.45 15.61 -19.62
N ASN A 102 -27.90 14.40 -19.70
CA ASN A 102 -28.65 13.14 -19.69
C ASN A 102 -28.54 12.38 -18.37
N THR A 103 -27.74 12.90 -17.43
CA THR A 103 -27.46 12.31 -16.13
C THR A 103 -28.01 13.22 -15.04
N THR A 104 -28.67 12.65 -14.03
CA THR A 104 -29.21 13.42 -12.92
C THR A 104 -28.10 13.91 -12.00
N LEU A 105 -28.35 15.00 -11.26
CA LEU A 105 -27.42 15.47 -10.23
C LEU A 105 -27.13 14.39 -9.16
N GLN A 106 -28.12 13.56 -8.84
CA GLN A 106 -27.96 12.46 -7.90
C GLN A 106 -26.94 11.43 -8.40
N GLU A 107 -26.99 11.06 -9.68
CA GLU A 107 -26.04 10.13 -10.30
C GLU A 107 -24.63 10.74 -10.37
N MET A 108 -24.52 12.03 -10.69
CA MET A 108 -23.24 12.75 -10.67
C MET A 108 -22.62 12.76 -9.26
N ILE A 109 -23.43 13.07 -8.23
CA ILE A 109 -23.00 13.05 -6.82
C ILE A 109 -22.59 11.63 -6.40
N TYR A 110 -23.34 10.61 -6.85
CA TYR A 110 -23.01 9.23 -6.57
C TYR A 110 -21.65 8.83 -7.17
N GLU A 111 -21.40 9.17 -8.44
CA GLU A 111 -20.12 8.89 -9.10
C GLU A 111 -18.97 9.69 -8.46
N LEU A 112 -19.20 10.95 -8.09
CA LEU A 112 -18.23 11.76 -7.34
C LEU A 112 -17.83 11.10 -6.01
N ASN A 113 -18.80 10.59 -5.25
CA ASN A 113 -18.53 9.90 -3.98
C ASN A 113 -17.72 8.61 -4.17
N GLN A 114 -17.93 7.88 -5.26
CA GLN A 114 -17.14 6.69 -5.59
C GLN A 114 -15.66 7.06 -5.82
N TRP A 115 -15.41 8.12 -6.58
CA TRP A 115 -14.06 8.63 -6.83
C TRP A 115 -13.41 9.17 -5.55
N GLU A 116 -14.16 9.86 -4.71
CA GLU A 116 -13.68 10.35 -3.41
C GLU A 116 -13.22 9.18 -2.52
N ILE A 117 -14.01 8.10 -2.44
CA ILE A 117 -13.64 6.89 -1.70
C ILE A 117 -12.33 6.30 -2.24
N ARG A 118 -12.18 6.20 -3.57
CA ARG A 118 -10.97 5.65 -4.19
C ARG A 118 -9.74 6.52 -3.90
N LEU A 119 -9.86 7.84 -3.99
CA LEU A 119 -8.80 8.78 -3.64
C LEU A 119 -8.39 8.66 -2.15
N LYS A 120 -9.36 8.56 -1.22
CA LYS A 120 -9.04 8.38 0.21
C LYS A 120 -8.38 7.03 0.50
N ARG A 121 -8.74 5.98 -0.23
CA ARG A 121 -8.08 4.66 -0.16
C ARG A 121 -6.64 4.73 -0.65
N MET A 122 -6.40 5.45 -1.75
CA MET A 122 -5.05 5.74 -2.22
C MET A 122 -4.23 6.50 -1.16
N LEU A 123 -4.84 7.48 -0.49
CA LEU A 123 -4.18 8.22 0.60
C LEU A 123 -3.83 7.32 1.79
N CYS A 124 -4.65 6.32 2.10
CA CYS A 124 -4.34 5.33 3.13
C CYS A 124 -3.07 4.53 2.79
N ILE A 125 -2.80 4.27 1.49
CA ILE A 125 -1.59 3.58 1.04
C ILE A 125 -0.36 4.48 1.21
N LEU A 126 -0.47 5.74 0.79
CA LEU A 126 0.65 6.69 0.85
C LEU A 126 1.00 7.12 2.27
N ASN A 127 0.00 7.20 3.14
CA ASN A 127 0.16 7.64 4.53
C ASN A 127 -0.68 6.77 5.48
N PRO A 128 -0.25 5.51 5.73
CA PRO A 128 -1.02 4.56 6.51
C PRO A 128 -1.18 5.06 7.95
N LYS A 129 -2.42 5.08 8.42
CA LYS A 129 -2.73 5.34 9.83
C LYS A 129 -2.99 4.03 10.54
N PHE A 130 -2.24 3.76 11.60
CA PHE A 130 -2.36 2.54 12.39
C PHE A 130 -1.93 2.77 13.83
N ASN A 131 -2.41 1.90 14.72
CA ASN A 131 -1.94 1.83 16.11
C ASN A 131 -1.06 0.60 16.28
N ILE A 132 -0.02 0.73 17.08
CA ILE A 132 0.84 -0.37 17.50
C ILE A 132 0.32 -0.85 18.86
N THR A 133 0.05 -2.14 18.99
CA THR A 133 -0.31 -2.75 20.27
C THR A 133 0.47 -4.02 20.47
N ASP A 134 0.97 -4.24 21.68
CA ASP A 134 1.57 -5.51 22.06
C ASP A 134 0.47 -6.49 22.54
N GLY A 135 0.68 -7.77 22.25
CA GLY A 135 -0.21 -8.87 22.62
C GLY A 135 0.61 -10.01 23.20
N PHE A 136 -0.03 -10.85 24.01
CA PHE A 136 0.61 -11.99 24.64
C PHE A 136 -0.28 -13.21 24.49
N ASN A 137 0.25 -14.26 23.88
CA ASN A 137 -0.44 -15.53 23.78
C ASN A 137 -0.06 -16.39 25.00
N LYS A 138 -1.01 -16.54 25.94
CA LYS A 138 -0.83 -17.33 27.16
C LYS A 138 -0.52 -18.80 26.88
N THR A 139 -1.05 -19.37 25.79
CA THR A 139 -0.88 -20.78 25.45
C THR A 139 0.52 -21.06 24.91
N THR A 140 1.05 -20.17 24.07
CA THR A 140 2.39 -20.36 23.49
C THR A 140 3.49 -19.66 24.29
N ASN A 141 3.12 -18.89 25.33
CA ASN A 141 4.02 -18.01 26.09
C ASN A 141 4.84 -17.07 25.18
N LYS A 142 4.23 -16.58 24.11
CA LYS A 142 4.88 -15.70 23.12
C LYS A 142 4.25 -14.31 23.15
N SER A 143 5.09 -13.29 23.22
CA SER A 143 4.69 -11.92 22.99
C SER A 143 4.71 -11.65 21.49
N TYR A 144 3.77 -10.84 21.03
CA TYR A 144 3.71 -10.42 19.64
C TYR A 144 3.27 -8.97 19.52
N ARG A 145 3.64 -8.35 18.39
CA ARG A 145 3.28 -6.97 18.07
C ARG A 145 2.23 -6.94 16.98
N LEU A 146 1.15 -6.21 17.19
CA LEU A 146 0.06 -6.03 16.24
C LEU A 146 0.05 -4.61 15.70
N LEU A 147 -0.07 -4.50 14.39
CA LEU A 147 -0.40 -3.26 13.68
C LEU A 147 -1.88 -3.26 13.34
N LYS A 148 -2.59 -2.27 13.88
CA LYS A 148 -4.04 -2.08 13.71
C LYS A 148 -4.30 -0.91 12.78
N GLY A 149 -4.43 -1.20 11.49
CA GLY A 149 -4.59 -0.19 10.43
C GLY A 149 -6.04 0.17 10.12
N TYR A 150 -6.23 1.42 9.70
CA TYR A 150 -7.52 1.98 9.32
C TYR A 150 -7.65 2.09 7.79
N TRP A 151 -8.86 1.85 7.28
CA TRP A 151 -9.21 1.86 5.86
C TRP A 151 -10.55 2.54 5.64
N ILE A 152 -10.80 3.02 4.43
CA ILE A 152 -12.08 3.58 4.02
C ILE A 152 -12.96 2.48 3.40
N ASN A 153 -14.11 2.17 4.00
CA ASN A 153 -15.06 1.21 3.44
C ASN A 153 -15.90 1.83 2.30
N ASP A 154 -16.78 1.03 1.70
CA ASP A 154 -17.62 1.48 0.56
C ASP A 154 -18.70 2.50 0.96
N GLN A 155 -18.87 2.75 2.26
CA GLN A 155 -19.74 3.79 2.81
C GLN A 155 -18.97 5.08 3.17
N ASN A 156 -17.74 5.24 2.69
CA ASN A 156 -16.86 6.38 2.99
C ASN A 156 -16.53 6.54 4.49
N GLN A 157 -16.60 5.45 5.27
CA GLN A 157 -16.31 5.42 6.69
C GLN A 157 -14.93 4.85 6.97
N LYS A 158 -14.17 5.51 7.85
CA LYS A 158 -12.90 5.00 8.35
C LYS A 158 -13.13 3.86 9.34
N LYS A 159 -12.74 2.64 8.97
CA LYS A 159 -12.86 1.44 9.80
C LYS A 159 -11.50 0.77 10.01
N ARG A 160 -11.29 0.22 11.19
CA ARG A 160 -10.13 -0.61 11.50
C ARG A 160 -10.35 -2.00 10.91
N ILE A 161 -9.68 -2.32 9.81
CA ILE A 161 -9.82 -3.62 9.12
C ILE A 161 -8.50 -4.39 9.05
N PHE A 162 -7.36 -3.71 9.18
CA PHE A 162 -6.07 -4.38 9.19
C PHE A 162 -5.70 -4.74 10.63
N ASN A 163 -5.38 -6.00 10.86
CA ASN A 163 -4.85 -6.50 12.11
C ASN A 163 -3.71 -7.46 11.78
N LYS A 164 -2.50 -6.93 11.69
CA LYS A 164 -1.33 -7.66 11.18
C LYS A 164 -0.33 -7.87 12.30
N ASN A 165 0.08 -9.13 12.48
CA ASN A 165 1.13 -9.49 13.44
C ASN A 165 2.50 -9.32 12.78
N VAL A 166 3.39 -8.58 13.44
CA VAL A 166 4.74 -8.28 12.95
C VAL A 166 5.85 -8.84 13.85
N GLY A 167 5.53 -9.68 14.85
CA GLY A 167 6.49 -10.62 15.48
C GLY A 167 7.69 -10.05 16.26
N ILE A 168 7.80 -8.73 16.44
CA ILE A 168 9.05 -8.05 16.88
C ILE A 168 9.40 -8.15 18.38
N SER A 169 8.65 -8.89 19.19
CA SER A 169 9.05 -9.18 20.58
C SER A 169 9.94 -10.43 20.70
N ASP A 170 9.57 -11.55 20.07
CA ASP A 170 10.25 -12.85 20.27
C ASP A 170 10.50 -13.67 18.97
N GLY A 171 10.36 -13.05 17.78
CA GLY A 171 10.47 -13.71 16.47
C GLY A 171 9.09 -14.03 15.85
N SER A 172 8.84 -13.85 14.56
CA SER A 172 9.73 -13.52 13.45
C SER A 172 8.84 -13.01 12.30
N ILE A 173 9.17 -11.84 11.76
CA ILE A 173 8.51 -11.28 10.56
C ILE A 173 8.52 -12.30 9.40
N GLU A 174 9.52 -13.16 9.41
CA GLU A 174 9.77 -14.29 8.53
C GLU A 174 8.55 -15.20 8.42
N HIS A 175 7.81 -15.48 9.51
CA HIS A 175 6.58 -16.28 9.44
C HIS A 175 5.42 -15.58 8.72
N HIS A 176 5.32 -14.25 8.82
CA HIS A 176 4.34 -13.50 8.04
C HIS A 176 4.69 -13.59 6.55
N PHE A 177 5.97 -13.37 6.21
CA PHE A 177 6.41 -13.40 4.84
C PHE A 177 6.48 -14.81 4.24
N GLU A 178 6.67 -15.83 5.05
CA GLU A 178 6.51 -17.23 4.65
C GLU A 178 5.11 -17.46 4.08
N ARG A 179 4.06 -17.08 4.83
CA ARG A 179 2.67 -17.19 4.36
C ARG A 179 2.42 -16.30 3.14
N PHE A 180 2.98 -15.09 3.14
CA PHE A 180 2.86 -14.14 2.04
C PHE A 180 3.36 -14.72 0.71
N PHE A 181 4.55 -15.33 0.71
CA PHE A 181 5.16 -15.92 -0.48
C PHE A 181 4.50 -17.26 -0.85
N LYS A 182 4.16 -18.11 0.13
CA LYS A 182 3.41 -19.36 -0.13
C LYS A 182 2.08 -19.11 -0.84
N ASN A 183 1.32 -18.10 -0.41
CA ASN A 183 0.06 -17.70 -1.05
C ASN A 183 0.23 -17.18 -2.49
N ARG A 184 1.47 -16.91 -2.94
CA ARG A 184 1.82 -16.45 -4.30
C ARG A 184 2.52 -17.54 -5.12
N GLY A 185 2.46 -18.78 -4.66
CA GLY A 185 2.99 -19.96 -5.36
C GLY A 185 4.51 -20.09 -5.27
N TYR A 186 5.12 -19.59 -4.21
CA TYR A 186 6.53 -19.87 -3.90
C TYR A 186 6.63 -21.01 -2.90
N ASP A 187 7.62 -21.87 -3.07
CA ASP A 187 8.10 -22.73 -1.98
C ASP A 187 8.99 -21.89 -1.06
N VAL A 188 8.82 -22.04 0.26
CA VAL A 188 9.49 -21.18 1.23
C VAL A 188 10.11 -22.01 2.35
N THR A 189 11.40 -21.78 2.59
CA THR A 189 12.17 -22.34 3.70
C THR A 189 12.63 -21.21 4.62
N ILE A 190 12.37 -21.30 5.92
CA ILE A 190 12.82 -20.32 6.92
C ILE A 190 14.14 -20.78 7.54
N TYR A 191 15.07 -19.87 7.81
CA TYR A 191 16.32 -20.14 8.54
C TYR A 191 17.21 -21.23 7.92
N LEU A 192 17.32 -21.24 6.59
CA LEU A 192 18.23 -22.17 5.92
C LEU A 192 19.69 -21.80 6.25
N LYS A 193 20.40 -22.74 6.86
CA LYS A 193 21.85 -22.66 7.05
C LYS A 193 22.56 -23.19 5.80
N LEU A 194 23.26 -22.31 5.10
CA LEU A 194 24.08 -22.65 3.94
C LEU A 194 25.37 -23.38 4.36
N SER A 195 26.03 -24.02 3.40
CA SER A 195 27.30 -24.74 3.62
C SER A 195 28.40 -23.84 4.16
N ASN A 196 28.41 -22.57 3.79
CA ASN A 196 29.33 -21.54 4.31
C ASN A 196 28.99 -21.05 5.74
N GLY A 197 27.91 -21.57 6.34
CA GLY A 197 27.45 -21.22 7.68
C GLY A 197 26.55 -19.99 7.78
N PHE A 198 26.28 -19.28 6.67
CA PHE A 198 25.31 -18.18 6.65
C PHE A 198 23.89 -18.72 6.85
N ILE A 199 23.08 -18.03 7.65
CA ILE A 199 21.67 -18.39 7.89
C ILE A 199 20.83 -17.29 7.25
N THR A 200 20.04 -17.65 6.25
CA THR A 200 19.11 -16.74 5.57
C THR A 200 17.84 -16.55 6.40
N ASP A 201 17.19 -15.38 6.35
CA ASP A 201 15.85 -15.23 6.94
C ASP A 201 14.83 -16.15 6.22
N LEU A 202 14.79 -16.09 4.89
CA LEU A 202 14.02 -17.01 4.04
C LEU A 202 14.82 -17.43 2.82
N VAL A 203 14.51 -18.61 2.30
CA VAL A 203 14.77 -18.97 0.90
C VAL A 203 13.44 -19.18 0.23
N ILE A 204 13.23 -18.49 -0.88
CA ILE A 204 12.05 -18.65 -1.73
C ILE A 204 12.46 -19.33 -3.04
N GLU A 205 11.60 -20.23 -3.53
CA GLU A 205 11.80 -20.90 -4.81
C GLU A 205 10.54 -20.79 -5.68
N LYS A 206 10.75 -20.48 -6.96
CA LYS A 206 9.70 -20.51 -7.98
C LYS A 206 10.32 -20.81 -9.34
N ASP A 207 9.71 -21.71 -10.09
CA ASP A 207 10.15 -22.12 -11.43
C ASP A 207 11.64 -22.54 -11.46
N GLY A 208 12.11 -23.21 -10.40
CA GLY A 208 13.49 -23.68 -10.24
C GLY A 208 14.52 -22.60 -9.89
N VAL A 209 14.09 -21.35 -9.67
CA VAL A 209 14.96 -20.24 -9.24
C VAL A 209 14.87 -20.07 -7.74
N GLN A 210 16.01 -20.20 -7.04
CA GLN A 210 16.11 -20.01 -5.60
C GLN A 210 16.74 -18.65 -5.25
N GLU A 211 16.05 -17.91 -4.39
CA GLU A 211 16.51 -16.61 -3.89
C GLU A 211 16.55 -16.62 -2.35
N ALA A 212 17.66 -16.14 -1.78
CA ALA A 212 17.75 -15.81 -0.38
C ALA A 212 17.12 -14.43 -0.14
N VAL A 213 16.24 -14.35 0.85
CA VAL A 213 15.53 -13.14 1.26
C VAL A 213 16.00 -12.73 2.63
N GLU A 214 16.30 -11.44 2.79
CA GLU A 214 16.84 -10.86 4.02
C GLU A 214 16.06 -9.59 4.40
N PHE A 215 15.61 -9.51 5.65
CA PHE A 215 14.89 -8.36 6.19
C PHE A 215 15.84 -7.33 6.82
N LYS A 216 15.68 -6.07 6.43
CA LYS A 216 16.48 -4.92 6.89
C LYS A 216 15.67 -4.07 7.88
N LEU A 217 15.49 -4.59 9.10
CA LEU A 217 14.64 -3.98 10.14
C LEU A 217 15.37 -2.93 11.01
N ARG A 218 16.19 -2.04 10.42
CA ARG A 218 17.01 -1.09 11.19
C ARG A 218 16.17 -0.05 11.95
N ASN A 219 15.07 0.41 11.35
CA ASN A 219 14.12 1.33 11.97
C ASN A 219 12.72 0.68 12.00
N LYS A 220 12.22 0.42 13.21
CA LYS A 220 10.93 -0.27 13.43
C LYS A 220 9.75 0.56 12.92
N ASP A 221 9.75 1.87 13.14
CA ASP A 221 8.64 2.73 12.75
C ASP A 221 8.60 2.90 11.23
N GLU A 222 9.76 3.04 10.60
CA GLU A 222 9.87 3.03 9.14
C GLU A 222 9.37 1.70 8.58
N PHE A 223 9.82 0.57 9.13
CA PHE A 223 9.35 -0.75 8.75
C PHE A 223 7.82 -0.86 8.84
N TYR A 224 7.20 -0.46 9.96
CA TYR A 224 5.74 -0.55 10.12
C TYR A 224 4.99 0.27 9.08
N ASN A 225 5.47 1.48 8.78
CA ASN A 225 4.87 2.31 7.74
C ASN A 225 4.97 1.63 6.37
N GLN A 226 6.16 1.20 5.97
CA GLN A 226 6.37 0.51 4.69
C GLN A 226 5.53 -0.77 4.58
N PHE A 227 5.50 -1.57 5.64
CA PHE A 227 4.72 -2.80 5.70
C PHE A 227 3.21 -2.54 5.60
N MET A 228 2.69 -1.55 6.33
CA MET A 228 1.27 -1.21 6.29
C MET A 228 0.86 -0.62 4.95
N SER A 229 1.69 0.23 4.34
CA SER A 229 1.47 0.71 2.96
C SER A 229 1.38 -0.45 1.97
N LEU A 230 2.26 -1.44 2.09
CA LEU A 230 2.26 -2.62 1.23
C LEU A 230 0.99 -3.47 1.40
N GLU A 231 0.59 -3.75 2.64
CA GLU A 231 -0.65 -4.48 2.95
C GLU A 231 -1.90 -3.75 2.44
N MET A 232 -1.94 -2.42 2.58
CA MET A 232 -3.02 -1.59 2.05
C MET A 232 -3.03 -1.55 0.53
N TRP A 233 -1.87 -1.56 -0.11
CA TRP A 233 -1.74 -1.65 -1.57
C TRP A 233 -2.31 -2.97 -2.10
N PHE A 234 -1.97 -4.10 -1.49
CA PHE A 234 -2.55 -5.38 -1.91
C PHE A 234 -4.07 -5.39 -1.79
N ARG A 235 -4.62 -4.82 -0.71
CA ARG A 235 -6.08 -4.68 -0.57
C ARG A 235 -6.68 -3.76 -1.62
N TYR A 236 -6.00 -2.68 -1.99
CA TYR A 236 -6.44 -1.78 -3.06
C TYR A 236 -6.51 -2.51 -4.41
N LYS A 237 -5.46 -3.28 -4.74
CA LYS A 237 -5.42 -4.07 -5.97
C LYS A 237 -6.59 -5.05 -6.06
N GLU A 238 -6.89 -5.76 -4.97
CA GLU A 238 -8.03 -6.68 -4.93
C GLU A 238 -9.39 -6.02 -5.26
N ILE A 239 -9.54 -4.72 -4.96
CA ILE A 239 -10.78 -3.98 -5.17
C ILE A 239 -10.85 -3.39 -6.59
N TYR A 240 -9.73 -2.91 -7.14
CA TYR A 240 -9.72 -2.05 -8.33
C TYR A 240 -8.93 -2.57 -9.52
N MET A 241 -8.10 -3.61 -9.34
CA MET A 241 -7.12 -4.06 -10.33
C MET A 241 -7.17 -5.57 -10.59
N ASN A 242 -8.19 -6.25 -10.08
CA ASN A 242 -8.49 -7.64 -10.43
C ASN A 242 -9.26 -7.73 -11.74
#